data_AF-A0A9W8GGL9-F1
#
_entry.id   AF-A0A9W8GGL9-F1
#
_cell.length_a   1.000
_cell.length_b   1.000
_cell.length_c   1.000
_cell.angle_alpha   90.00
_cell.angle_beta   90.00
_cell.angle_gamma   90.00
#
_symmetry.space_group_name_H-M   'P 1'
#
loop_
_entity.id
_entity.type
_entity.pdbx_description
1 polymer ?
#
loop_
_entity_poly.entity_id
_entity_poly.type
_entity_poly.pdbx_seq_one_letter_code
_entity_poly.pdbx_strand_id
1 'polypeptide(L)'
;MAFSAYLSAPKLVLLAGVELYSRRYDWGPLALSDVGQLLVRHVCSAGRIAQWDELRHELDSVLVSSEGCTLRQLLGQRLRQLQSVDELHRFFDGVRQLVVEAEEARGQSRADGESMQLDSESVFGIFVRRCSLAFDQLEFHQISALFAEWQQAADLINADRAEAGWPVQRSRVEAEEAIEHQISQLEAGAGAEARTQDFIGGHGRAHYLAYLSDVGSGESERASAELRRFFDSDSRSTHQNALLHLAALRAQVGMRYGARLALAEATHVARDSQDHPCLMYAQCWETRLLLDERSAAAAHQAASALVAKAAALGSRDILAAGSIYVADALLLGGAGPQQALEAVVAARALVVELGVLHLSSDLWRCSARAWAQHGGKRVAELHGMMA
;
A
#
# COMPACT_ATOMS: atom_id res chain seq x y z
N MET A 1 -2.13 -24.98 -10.19
CA MET A 1 -3.42 -25.07 -9.47
C MET A 1 -3.99 -23.67 -9.46
N ALA A 2 -5.07 -23.42 -10.21
CA ALA A 2 -5.68 -22.09 -10.25
C ALA A 2 -6.59 -21.97 -9.04
N PHE A 3 -6.13 -21.23 -8.03
CA PHE A 3 -6.87 -20.97 -6.80
C PHE A 3 -7.86 -19.80 -6.99
N SER A 4 -8.79 -19.63 -6.05
CA SER A 4 -9.68 -18.47 -6.06
C SER A 4 -8.87 -17.18 -6.12
N ALA A 5 -9.28 -16.25 -6.98
CA ALA A 5 -8.63 -14.95 -7.06
C ALA A 5 -8.75 -14.17 -5.74
N TYR A 6 -9.81 -14.39 -4.97
CA TYR A 6 -10.14 -13.59 -3.78
C TYR A 6 -10.39 -14.40 -2.51
N LEU A 7 -11.02 -15.58 -2.58
CA LEU A 7 -11.34 -16.36 -1.38
C LEU A 7 -10.11 -17.08 -0.85
N SER A 8 -10.01 -17.08 0.47
CA SER A 8 -9.01 -17.78 1.25
C SER A 8 -9.67 -18.24 2.54
N ALA A 9 -9.12 -19.27 3.17
CA ALA A 9 -9.70 -19.77 4.40
C ALA A 9 -9.70 -18.74 5.58
N PRO A 10 -8.78 -17.77 5.69
CA PRO A 10 -8.93 -16.68 6.67
C PRO A 10 -10.07 -15.70 6.36
N LYS A 11 -10.30 -15.34 5.10
CA LYS A 11 -11.45 -14.49 4.70
C LYS A 11 -12.78 -15.16 5.00
N LEU A 12 -12.79 -16.48 4.86
CA LEU A 12 -13.90 -17.33 5.23
C LEU A 12 -14.19 -17.33 6.74
N VAL A 13 -13.16 -17.33 7.60
CA VAL A 13 -13.30 -17.13 9.05
C VAL A 13 -13.88 -15.74 9.36
N LEU A 14 -13.38 -14.69 8.71
CA LEU A 14 -13.91 -13.34 8.86
C LEU A 14 -15.38 -13.25 8.39
N LEU A 15 -15.73 -13.97 7.32
CA LEU A 15 -17.10 -14.03 6.81
C LEU A 15 -18.05 -14.69 7.82
N ALA A 16 -17.62 -15.77 8.49
CA ALA A 16 -18.36 -16.35 9.61
C ALA A 16 -18.47 -15.38 10.80
N GLY A 17 -17.44 -14.57 11.05
CA GLY A 17 -17.49 -13.50 12.05
C GLY A 17 -18.51 -12.42 11.73
N VAL A 18 -18.57 -11.98 10.47
CA VAL A 18 -19.60 -11.03 9.99
C VAL A 18 -21.01 -11.63 10.08
N GLU A 19 -21.18 -12.92 9.76
CA GLU A 19 -22.45 -13.63 9.94
C GLU A 19 -22.89 -13.60 11.41
N LEU A 20 -22.01 -14.01 12.33
CA LEU A 20 -22.32 -14.02 13.77
C LEU A 20 -22.62 -12.61 14.29
N TYR A 21 -21.79 -11.63 13.94
CA TYR A 21 -21.98 -10.23 14.32
C TYR A 21 -23.34 -9.68 13.86
N SER A 22 -23.79 -10.08 12.66
CA SER A 22 -25.05 -9.60 12.09
C SER A 22 -26.29 -10.31 12.67
N ARG A 23 -26.12 -11.55 13.18
CA ARG A 23 -27.23 -12.38 13.70
C ARG A 23 -27.36 -12.36 15.23
N ARG A 24 -26.34 -11.93 15.97
CA ARG A 24 -26.28 -12.01 17.44
C ARG A 24 -26.18 -10.64 18.11
N TYR A 25 -27.33 -9.99 18.26
CA TYR A 25 -27.47 -8.71 18.96
C TYR A 25 -27.48 -8.80 20.48
N ASP A 26 -27.57 -10.01 21.00
CA ASP A 26 -27.61 -10.38 22.42
C ASP A 26 -26.25 -10.23 23.13
N TRP A 27 -25.18 -9.94 22.40
CA TRP A 27 -23.82 -9.79 22.96
C TRP A 27 -23.60 -8.49 23.75
N GLY A 28 -24.53 -7.53 23.67
CA GLY A 28 -24.42 -6.25 24.34
C GLY A 28 -23.48 -5.25 23.63
N PRO A 29 -23.56 -3.95 23.98
CA PRO A 29 -22.97 -2.88 23.18
C PRO A 29 -21.43 -2.88 23.17
N LEU A 30 -20.79 -3.27 24.28
CA LEU A 30 -19.33 -3.31 24.37
C LEU A 30 -18.75 -4.44 23.51
N ALA A 31 -19.27 -5.66 23.65
CA ALA A 31 -18.82 -6.79 22.84
C ALA A 31 -19.11 -6.56 21.35
N LEU A 32 -20.27 -6.00 20.98
CA LEU A 32 -20.57 -5.64 19.59
C LEU A 32 -19.60 -4.58 19.05
N SER A 33 -19.21 -3.58 19.86
CA SER A 33 -18.20 -2.59 19.46
C SER A 33 -16.84 -3.25 19.24
N ASP A 34 -16.40 -4.10 20.16
CA ASP A 34 -15.09 -4.76 20.09
C ASP A 34 -15.01 -5.72 18.90
N VAL A 35 -16.05 -6.54 18.70
CA VAL A 35 -16.18 -7.42 17.53
C VAL A 35 -16.20 -6.60 16.24
N GLY A 36 -16.99 -5.51 16.20
CA GLY A 36 -17.10 -4.64 15.03
C GLY A 36 -15.75 -3.99 14.66
N GLN A 37 -15.02 -3.45 15.64
CA GLN A 37 -13.70 -2.85 15.41
C GLN A 37 -12.68 -3.88 14.92
N LEU A 38 -12.67 -5.08 15.51
CA LEU A 38 -11.82 -6.19 15.07
C LEU A 38 -12.14 -6.57 13.63
N LEU A 39 -13.41 -6.81 13.30
CA LEU A 39 -13.83 -7.19 11.95
C LEU A 39 -13.51 -6.10 10.93
N VAL A 40 -13.79 -4.82 11.22
CA VAL A 40 -13.46 -3.70 10.32
C VAL A 40 -11.95 -3.62 10.10
N ARG A 41 -11.14 -3.76 11.15
CA ARG A 41 -9.68 -3.73 11.04
C ARG A 41 -9.18 -4.82 10.09
N HIS A 42 -9.67 -6.05 10.20
CA HIS A 42 -9.21 -7.18 9.37
C HIS A 42 -9.83 -7.21 7.98
N VAL A 43 -11.10 -6.82 7.82
CA VAL A 43 -11.76 -6.73 6.50
C VAL A 43 -11.17 -5.61 5.65
N CYS A 44 -10.79 -4.48 6.27
CA CYS A 44 -10.17 -3.35 5.57
C CYS A 44 -8.66 -3.49 5.40
N SER A 45 -7.97 -4.32 6.19
CA SER A 45 -6.51 -4.49 6.11
C SER A 45 -6.10 -5.77 5.37
N ALA A 46 -6.03 -5.58 4.07
CA ALA A 46 -5.35 -6.36 3.04
C ALA A 46 -4.14 -7.24 3.50
N GLY A 47 -3.27 -6.71 4.37
CA GLY A 47 -2.01 -7.35 4.77
C GLY A 47 -1.98 -8.09 6.12
N ARG A 48 -3.01 -7.98 6.97
CA ARG A 48 -2.95 -8.51 8.36
C ARG A 48 -3.54 -9.88 8.54
N ILE A 49 -4.34 -10.32 7.58
CA ILE A 49 -4.85 -11.70 7.51
C ILE A 49 -3.69 -12.72 7.45
N ALA A 50 -2.50 -12.28 7.02
CA ALA A 50 -1.28 -13.08 6.99
C ALA A 50 -0.64 -13.34 8.38
N GLN A 51 -1.02 -12.61 9.44
CA GLN A 51 -0.48 -12.78 10.79
C GLN A 51 -1.49 -13.49 11.68
N TRP A 52 -1.62 -14.80 11.49
CA TRP A 52 -2.53 -15.67 12.24
C TRP A 52 -2.45 -15.50 13.75
N ASP A 53 -1.23 -15.35 14.29
CA ASP A 53 -1.03 -15.20 15.73
C ASP A 53 -1.60 -13.88 16.28
N GLU A 54 -1.52 -12.78 15.51
CA GLU A 54 -2.13 -11.49 15.87
C GLU A 54 -3.65 -11.63 15.87
N LEU A 55 -4.24 -12.18 14.79
CA LEU A 55 -5.68 -12.39 14.69
C LEU A 55 -6.19 -13.30 15.81
N ARG A 56 -5.50 -14.40 16.09
CA ARG A 56 -5.87 -15.35 17.15
C ARG A 56 -5.87 -14.68 18.53
N HIS A 57 -4.82 -13.92 18.85
CA HIS A 57 -4.75 -13.20 20.12
C HIS A 57 -5.89 -12.16 20.23
N GLU A 58 -6.20 -11.46 19.14
CA GLU A 58 -7.30 -10.50 19.14
C GLU A 58 -8.67 -11.20 19.32
N LEU A 59 -8.89 -12.36 18.68
CA LEU A 59 -10.12 -13.15 18.87
C LEU A 59 -10.28 -13.70 20.29
N ASP A 60 -9.18 -14.03 20.98
CA ASP A 60 -9.20 -14.45 22.38
C ASP A 60 -9.40 -13.28 23.36
N SER A 61 -9.04 -12.06 22.96
CA SER A 61 -9.20 -10.86 23.79
C SER A 61 -10.66 -10.40 23.91
N VAL A 62 -11.50 -10.76 22.94
CA VAL A 62 -12.92 -10.38 22.92
C VAL A 62 -13.75 -11.41 23.66
N LEU A 63 -14.23 -11.04 24.85
CA LEU A 63 -15.12 -11.84 25.68
C LEU A 63 -16.58 -11.48 25.40
N VAL A 64 -17.39 -12.49 25.09
CA VAL A 64 -18.83 -12.35 24.93
C VAL A 64 -19.49 -12.72 26.26
N SER A 65 -19.74 -11.72 27.09
CA SER A 65 -20.26 -11.90 28.46
C SER A 65 -21.60 -12.64 28.53
N SER A 66 -22.43 -12.54 27.50
CA SER A 66 -23.73 -13.24 27.45
C SER A 66 -23.61 -14.75 27.27
N GLU A 67 -22.57 -15.21 26.58
CA GLU A 67 -22.32 -16.63 26.26
C GLU A 67 -21.20 -17.23 27.13
N GLY A 68 -20.50 -16.41 27.92
CA GLY A 68 -19.42 -16.84 28.82
C GLY A 68 -18.18 -17.42 28.12
N CYS A 69 -17.99 -17.10 26.84
CA CYS A 69 -16.92 -17.63 25.99
C CYS A 69 -16.24 -16.53 25.17
N THR A 70 -15.08 -16.84 24.57
CA THR A 70 -14.38 -15.91 23.68
C THR A 70 -14.97 -15.95 22.28
N LEU A 71 -14.78 -14.88 21.50
CA LEU A 71 -15.16 -14.84 20.08
C LEU A 71 -14.51 -15.98 19.29
N ARG A 72 -13.26 -16.35 19.63
CA ARG A 72 -12.57 -17.53 19.06
C ARG A 72 -13.38 -18.82 19.24
N GLN A 73 -13.92 -19.05 20.43
CA GLN A 73 -14.69 -20.27 20.73
C GLN A 73 -16.02 -20.30 19.95
N LEU A 74 -16.71 -19.16 19.86
CA LEU A 74 -17.96 -19.05 19.08
C LEU A 74 -17.73 -19.26 17.58
N LEU A 75 -16.68 -18.64 17.03
CA LEU A 75 -16.25 -18.89 15.66
C LEU A 75 -15.89 -20.35 15.45
N GLY A 76 -15.05 -20.92 16.32
CA GLY A 76 -14.64 -22.32 16.24
C GLY A 76 -15.81 -23.32 16.33
N GLN A 77 -16.89 -22.98 17.05
CA GLN A 77 -18.13 -23.76 17.04
C GLN A 77 -18.88 -23.61 15.70
N ARG A 78 -19.02 -22.39 15.19
CA ARG A 78 -19.71 -22.11 13.93
C ARG A 78 -19.02 -22.80 12.75
N LEU A 79 -17.69 -22.72 12.66
CA LEU A 79 -16.92 -23.32 11.58
C LEU A 79 -17.04 -24.85 11.57
N ARG A 80 -17.15 -25.49 12.74
CA ARG A 80 -17.36 -26.94 12.89
C ARG A 80 -18.75 -27.41 12.50
N GLN A 81 -19.73 -26.53 12.37
CA GLN A 81 -21.06 -26.91 11.90
C GLN A 81 -21.09 -27.15 10.37
N LEU A 82 -20.07 -26.70 9.64
CA LEU A 82 -19.97 -26.91 8.19
C LEU A 82 -19.10 -28.15 7.93
N GLN A 83 -19.73 -29.33 7.94
CA GLN A 83 -19.11 -30.64 7.74
C GLN A 83 -19.24 -31.15 6.30
N SER A 84 -19.97 -30.45 5.44
CA SER A 84 -20.15 -30.81 4.03
C SER A 84 -20.06 -29.60 3.10
N VAL A 85 -19.76 -29.88 1.82
CA VAL A 85 -19.78 -28.87 0.75
C VAL A 85 -21.18 -28.26 0.60
N ASP A 86 -22.24 -29.04 0.78
CA ASP A 86 -23.62 -28.54 0.74
C ASP A 86 -23.90 -27.54 1.87
N GLU A 87 -23.37 -27.76 3.07
CA GLU A 87 -23.49 -26.80 4.17
C GLU A 87 -22.70 -25.52 3.91
N LEU A 88 -21.55 -25.61 3.22
CA LEU A 88 -20.82 -24.44 2.76
C LEU A 88 -21.64 -23.63 1.76
N HIS A 89 -22.31 -24.27 0.79
CA HIS A 89 -23.24 -23.59 -0.11
C HIS A 89 -24.38 -22.91 0.64
N ARG A 90 -25.04 -23.61 1.57
CA ARG A 90 -26.11 -23.03 2.41
C ARG A 90 -25.62 -21.87 3.27
N PHE A 91 -24.37 -21.93 3.76
CA PHE A 91 -23.75 -20.82 4.47
C PHE A 91 -23.64 -19.59 3.56
N PHE A 92 -23.10 -19.73 2.34
CA PHE A 92 -23.03 -18.62 1.39
C PHE A 92 -24.41 -18.04 1.05
N ASP A 93 -25.43 -18.89 0.88
CA ASP A 93 -26.80 -18.43 0.67
C ASP A 93 -27.34 -17.66 1.89
N GLY A 94 -27.06 -18.13 3.09
CA GLY A 94 -27.46 -17.47 4.33
C GLY A 94 -26.74 -16.14 4.60
N VAL A 95 -25.49 -15.99 4.15
CA VAL A 95 -24.74 -14.74 4.27
C VAL A 95 -25.17 -13.74 3.18
N ARG A 96 -25.54 -14.18 1.98
CA ARG A 96 -26.12 -13.31 0.93
C ARG A 96 -27.41 -12.65 1.39
N GLN A 97 -28.26 -13.38 2.11
CA GLN A 97 -29.52 -12.85 2.67
C GLN A 97 -29.30 -11.75 3.72
N LEU A 98 -28.09 -11.60 4.26
CA LEU A 98 -27.77 -10.52 5.18
C LEU A 98 -27.61 -9.17 4.47
N VAL A 99 -27.32 -9.17 3.16
CA VAL A 99 -27.08 -7.94 2.40
C VAL A 99 -28.36 -7.51 1.70
N VAL A 100 -28.82 -6.30 1.98
CA VAL A 100 -29.98 -5.70 1.31
C VAL A 100 -29.51 -4.71 0.26
N GLU A 101 -30.03 -4.83 -0.95
CA GLU A 101 -29.78 -3.85 -2.00
C GLU A 101 -30.59 -2.57 -1.73
N ALA A 102 -29.98 -1.40 -2.02
CA ALA A 102 -30.56 -0.09 -1.70
C ALA A 102 -31.97 0.16 -2.30
N GLU A 103 -32.36 -0.59 -3.34
CA GLU A 103 -33.69 -0.52 -3.96
C GLU A 103 -34.76 -1.28 -3.16
N GLU A 104 -34.41 -2.41 -2.52
CA GLU A 104 -35.34 -3.25 -1.75
C GLU A 104 -35.63 -2.66 -0.36
N ALA A 105 -34.68 -1.90 0.21
CA ALA A 105 -34.84 -1.16 1.45
C ALA A 105 -35.96 -0.11 1.42
N ARG A 106 -36.41 0.33 0.23
CA ARG A 106 -37.51 1.30 0.06
C ARG A 106 -38.89 0.63 -0.04
N GLY A 107 -38.96 -0.68 -0.26
CA GLY A 107 -40.22 -1.40 -0.54
C GLY A 107 -40.67 -2.40 0.52
N GLN A 108 -39.79 -2.85 1.42
CA GLN A 108 -40.11 -3.86 2.43
C GLN A 108 -40.24 -3.22 3.82
N SER A 109 -41.47 -3.21 4.35
CA SER A 109 -41.72 -2.95 5.77
C SER A 109 -40.88 -3.93 6.61
N ARG A 110 -40.10 -3.37 7.55
CA ARG A 110 -39.32 -4.08 8.59
C ARG A 110 -40.17 -5.14 9.31
N ALA A 111 -40.23 -6.35 8.77
CA ALA A 111 -40.93 -7.48 9.35
C ALA A 111 -39.93 -8.63 9.53
N ASP A 112 -39.15 -8.52 10.59
CA ASP A 112 -38.71 -9.57 11.52
C ASP A 112 -37.41 -9.10 12.20
N GLY A 113 -37.54 -8.69 13.46
CA GLY A 113 -36.55 -7.93 14.23
C GLY A 113 -35.39 -8.75 14.79
N GLU A 114 -34.94 -9.80 14.11
CA GLU A 114 -33.93 -10.74 14.66
C GLU A 114 -32.58 -10.72 13.93
N SER A 115 -32.42 -10.04 12.79
CA SER A 115 -31.14 -9.98 12.06
C SER A 115 -30.80 -8.58 11.52
N MET A 116 -29.52 -8.21 11.61
CA MET A 116 -29.00 -6.97 11.03
C MET A 116 -28.95 -7.13 9.53
N GLN A 117 -29.78 -6.38 8.83
CA GLN A 117 -29.61 -6.19 7.41
C GLN A 117 -28.41 -5.26 7.18
N LEU A 118 -27.41 -5.77 6.49
CA LEU A 118 -26.22 -5.04 6.07
C LEU A 118 -26.56 -4.24 4.81
N ASP A 119 -26.24 -2.95 4.84
CA ASP A 119 -26.30 -2.12 3.64
C ASP A 119 -25.27 -2.61 2.62
N SER A 120 -25.69 -2.76 1.36
CA SER A 120 -24.85 -3.15 0.23
C SER A 120 -23.64 -2.23 -0.02
N GLU A 121 -23.70 -0.97 0.44
CA GLU A 121 -22.61 0.00 0.36
C GLU A 121 -21.71 0.03 1.61
N SER A 122 -22.10 -0.66 2.68
CA SER A 122 -21.28 -0.78 3.89
C SER A 122 -20.02 -1.64 3.65
N VAL A 123 -19.00 -1.44 4.48
CA VAL A 123 -17.75 -2.24 4.44
C VAL A 123 -18.05 -3.76 4.50
N PHE A 124 -18.95 -4.18 5.39
CA PHE A 124 -19.35 -5.58 5.50
C PHE A 124 -20.20 -6.05 4.31
N GLY A 125 -21.10 -5.21 3.79
CA GLY A 125 -21.89 -5.51 2.59
C GLY A 125 -21.00 -5.73 1.36
N ILE A 126 -20.04 -4.84 1.11
CA ILE A 126 -19.07 -4.97 0.02
C ILE A 126 -18.23 -6.25 0.19
N PHE A 127 -17.76 -6.54 1.41
CA PHE A 127 -16.98 -7.74 1.70
C PHE A 127 -17.77 -9.02 1.41
N VAL A 128 -19.00 -9.12 1.92
CA VAL A 128 -19.90 -10.26 1.67
C VAL A 128 -20.16 -10.46 0.18
N ARG A 129 -20.44 -9.37 -0.56
CA ARG A 129 -20.66 -9.43 -2.02
C ARG A 129 -19.43 -9.92 -2.76
N ARG A 130 -18.23 -9.43 -2.42
CA ARG A 130 -16.98 -9.89 -3.02
C ARG A 130 -16.71 -11.37 -2.75
N CYS A 131 -16.91 -11.82 -1.50
CA CYS A 131 -16.80 -13.24 -1.15
C CYS A 131 -17.80 -14.10 -1.92
N SER A 132 -19.06 -13.66 -2.01
CA SER A 132 -20.11 -14.39 -2.73
C SER A 132 -19.83 -14.50 -4.23
N LEU A 133 -19.46 -13.40 -4.88
CA LEU A 133 -19.09 -13.38 -6.30
C LEU A 133 -17.86 -14.26 -6.58
N ALA A 134 -16.88 -14.21 -5.69
CA ALA A 134 -15.68 -15.04 -5.82
C ALA A 134 -16.00 -16.53 -5.63
N PHE A 135 -16.99 -16.88 -4.81
CA PHE A 135 -17.46 -18.26 -4.63
C PHE A 135 -18.23 -18.77 -5.86
N ASP A 136 -19.09 -17.93 -6.45
CA ASP A 136 -19.85 -18.27 -7.67
C ASP A 136 -18.96 -18.51 -8.90
N GLN A 137 -17.76 -17.93 -8.90
CA GLN A 137 -16.76 -18.12 -9.96
C GLN A 137 -15.95 -19.41 -9.81
N LEU A 138 -16.11 -20.16 -8.71
CA LEU A 138 -15.34 -21.37 -8.46
C LEU A 138 -15.92 -22.58 -9.19
N GLU A 139 -15.04 -23.35 -9.79
CA GLU A 139 -15.36 -24.69 -10.25
C GLU A 139 -15.46 -25.67 -9.06
N PHE A 140 -16.17 -26.78 -9.25
CA PHE A 140 -16.39 -27.78 -8.21
C PHE A 140 -15.09 -28.28 -7.54
N HIS A 141 -14.02 -28.45 -8.32
CA HIS A 141 -12.72 -28.89 -7.79
C HIS A 141 -12.08 -27.81 -6.88
N GLN A 142 -12.29 -26.53 -7.19
CA GLN A 142 -11.81 -25.41 -6.39
C GLN A 142 -12.65 -25.25 -5.12
N ILE A 143 -13.97 -25.47 -5.19
CA ILE A 143 -14.85 -25.50 -4.02
C ILE A 143 -14.43 -26.62 -3.06
N SER A 144 -14.09 -27.80 -3.59
CA SER A 144 -13.61 -28.93 -2.79
C SER A 144 -12.27 -28.61 -2.09
N ALA A 145 -11.36 -27.94 -2.79
CA ALA A 145 -10.10 -27.47 -2.20
C ALA A 145 -10.34 -26.42 -1.11
N LEU A 146 -11.20 -25.43 -1.39
CA LEU A 146 -11.58 -24.39 -0.44
C LEU A 146 -12.23 -24.98 0.83
N PHE A 147 -13.05 -26.00 0.68
CA PHE A 147 -13.66 -26.71 1.79
C PHE A 147 -12.60 -27.45 2.65
N ALA A 148 -11.60 -28.07 2.02
CA ALA A 148 -10.49 -28.67 2.76
C ALA A 148 -9.67 -27.61 3.53
N GLU A 149 -9.44 -26.43 2.93
CA GLU A 149 -8.79 -25.31 3.62
C GLU A 149 -9.64 -24.78 4.79
N TRP A 150 -10.96 -24.72 4.64
CA TRP A 150 -11.88 -24.35 5.73
C TRP A 150 -11.83 -25.35 6.89
N GLN A 151 -11.75 -26.65 6.61
CA GLN A 151 -11.64 -27.65 7.67
C GLN A 151 -10.33 -27.48 8.45
N GLN A 152 -9.22 -27.27 7.75
CA GLN A 152 -7.93 -26.96 8.38
C GLN A 152 -8.01 -25.67 9.23
N ALA A 153 -8.69 -24.64 8.73
CA ALA A 153 -8.93 -23.40 9.47
C ALA A 153 -9.69 -23.62 10.78
N ALA A 154 -10.76 -24.41 10.71
CA ALA A 154 -11.59 -24.73 11.87
C ALA A 154 -10.77 -25.47 12.93
N ASP A 155 -9.90 -26.39 12.52
CA ASP A 155 -9.01 -27.12 13.43
C ASP A 155 -7.98 -26.18 14.08
N LEU A 156 -7.36 -25.28 13.29
CA LEU A 156 -6.37 -24.31 13.78
C LEU A 156 -6.95 -23.30 14.78
N ILE A 157 -8.19 -22.83 14.56
CA ILE A 157 -8.90 -21.94 15.49
C ILE A 157 -9.13 -22.61 16.85
N ASN A 158 -9.43 -23.90 16.83
CA ASN A 158 -9.77 -24.67 18.02
C ASN A 158 -8.54 -25.29 18.72
N ALA A 159 -7.39 -25.40 18.04
CA ALA A 159 -6.18 -25.99 18.59
C ALA A 159 -5.57 -25.12 19.70
N ASP A 160 -5.30 -25.69 20.89
CA ASP A 160 -4.70 -24.94 22.02
C ASP A 160 -3.20 -24.65 21.87
N ARG A 161 -2.50 -25.38 20.99
CA ARG A 161 -1.05 -25.18 20.75
C ARG A 161 -0.80 -24.38 19.47
N ALA A 162 0.14 -23.44 19.55
CA ALA A 162 0.58 -22.57 18.46
C ALA A 162 1.66 -23.21 17.55
N GLU A 163 1.72 -24.54 17.45
CA GLU A 163 2.85 -25.22 16.79
C GLU A 163 2.72 -25.29 15.26
N ALA A 164 1.53 -25.05 14.71
CA ALA A 164 1.33 -24.99 13.27
C ALA A 164 0.78 -23.60 12.90
N GLY A 165 1.66 -22.74 12.39
CA GLY A 165 1.23 -21.55 11.67
C GLY A 165 0.32 -21.96 10.52
N TRP A 166 -0.66 -21.13 10.19
CA TRP A 166 -1.53 -21.34 9.05
C TRP A 166 -0.70 -21.65 7.79
N PRO A 167 -0.96 -22.72 7.01
CA PRO A 167 -0.33 -22.90 5.72
C PRO A 167 -0.83 -21.77 4.83
N VAL A 168 -0.06 -20.69 4.72
CA VAL A 168 -0.46 -19.45 4.06
C VAL A 168 -0.50 -19.66 2.54
N GLN A 169 -1.52 -20.38 2.08
CA GLN A 169 -1.96 -20.34 0.69
C GLN A 169 -2.72 -19.02 0.54
N ARG A 170 -2.00 -17.97 0.13
CA ARG A 170 -2.61 -16.66 -0.13
C ARG A 170 -3.43 -16.74 -1.41
N SER A 171 -4.64 -16.17 -1.38
CA SER A 171 -5.34 -15.83 -2.62
C SER A 171 -4.51 -14.84 -3.43
N ARG A 172 -4.75 -14.77 -4.74
CA ARG A 172 -4.02 -13.85 -5.63
C ARG A 172 -4.12 -12.40 -5.15
N VAL A 173 -5.32 -11.97 -4.72
CA VAL A 173 -5.56 -10.63 -4.20
C VAL A 173 -4.79 -10.38 -2.89
N GLU A 174 -4.73 -11.35 -1.97
CA GLU A 174 -3.93 -11.19 -0.74
C GLU A 174 -2.42 -11.11 -1.02
N ALA A 175 -1.94 -11.83 -2.04
CA ALA A 175 -0.55 -11.73 -2.47
C ALA A 175 -0.26 -10.33 -3.03
N GLU A 176 -1.12 -9.79 -3.89
CA GLU A 176 -1.01 -8.42 -4.43
C GLU A 176 -1.08 -7.36 -3.33
N GLU A 177 -2.05 -7.48 -2.42
CA GLU A 177 -2.25 -6.59 -1.28
C GLU A 177 -1.06 -6.60 -0.31
N ALA A 178 -0.49 -7.78 -0.02
CA ALA A 178 0.70 -7.91 0.80
C ALA A 178 1.93 -7.26 0.13
N ILE A 179 2.05 -7.40 -1.19
CA ILE A 179 3.10 -6.73 -1.97
C ILE A 179 2.95 -5.21 -1.87
N GLU A 180 1.76 -4.66 -2.08
CA GLU A 180 1.50 -3.21 -1.98
C GLU A 180 1.81 -2.65 -0.58
N HIS A 181 1.45 -3.41 0.46
CA HIS A 181 1.75 -3.02 1.83
C HIS A 181 3.27 -3.01 2.09
N GLN A 182 4.01 -4.01 1.59
CA GLN A 182 5.48 -4.04 1.71
C GLN A 182 6.15 -2.93 0.90
N ILE A 183 5.65 -2.62 -0.31
CA ILE A 183 6.12 -1.48 -1.11
C ILE A 183 5.96 -0.18 -0.29
N SER A 184 4.78 0.03 0.29
CA SER A 184 4.51 1.22 1.12
C SER A 184 5.46 1.34 2.32
N GLN A 185 5.82 0.22 2.95
CA GLN A 185 6.76 0.20 4.07
C GLN A 185 8.20 0.53 3.64
N LEU A 186 8.65 -0.05 2.53
CA LEU A 186 9.98 0.22 1.96
C LEU A 186 10.11 1.68 1.51
N GLU A 187 9.08 2.23 0.87
CA GLU A 187 9.06 3.63 0.44
C GLU A 187 9.03 4.60 1.65
N ALA A 188 8.42 4.20 2.76
CA ALA A 188 8.46 4.95 4.01
C ALA A 188 9.81 4.87 4.76
N GLY A 189 10.79 4.11 4.25
CA GLY A 189 12.11 3.94 4.86
C GLY A 189 12.12 3.03 6.09
N ALA A 190 11.06 2.25 6.33
CA ALA A 190 11.08 1.19 7.31
C ALA A 190 11.92 0.04 6.72
N GLY A 191 13.14 -0.17 7.23
CA GLY A 191 14.11 -1.15 6.74
C GLY A 191 13.67 -2.62 6.87
N ALA A 192 12.59 -3.00 6.19
CA ALA A 192 12.09 -4.35 6.12
C ALA A 192 12.78 -5.09 4.97
N GLU A 193 13.46 -6.19 5.26
CA GLU A 193 13.89 -7.13 4.22
C GLU A 193 12.65 -7.71 3.52
N ALA A 194 12.54 -7.51 2.21
CA ALA A 194 11.41 -8.06 1.45
C ALA A 194 11.48 -9.59 1.45
N ARG A 195 10.47 -10.26 1.99
CA ARG A 195 10.33 -11.73 1.90
C ARG A 195 9.82 -12.12 0.52
N THR A 196 10.68 -12.04 -0.49
CA THR A 196 10.35 -12.30 -1.90
C THR A 196 10.07 -13.77 -2.23
N GLN A 197 10.43 -14.70 -1.34
CA GLN A 197 10.35 -16.15 -1.58
C GLN A 197 8.92 -16.72 -1.59
N ASP A 198 7.94 -15.99 -1.05
CA ASP A 198 6.57 -16.49 -0.86
C ASP A 198 5.58 -16.08 -1.96
N PHE A 199 6.03 -15.32 -2.98
CA PHE A 199 5.13 -14.72 -3.95
C PHE A 199 5.00 -15.54 -5.23
N ILE A 200 3.76 -15.62 -5.72
CA ILE A 200 3.37 -16.29 -6.96
C ILE A 200 4.24 -15.75 -8.11
N GLY A 201 5.05 -16.61 -8.73
CA GLY A 201 5.87 -16.22 -9.88
C GLY A 201 5.00 -15.66 -11.01
N GLY A 202 5.43 -14.55 -11.60
CA GLY A 202 4.76 -13.92 -12.77
C GLY A 202 3.93 -12.67 -12.48
N HIS A 203 3.89 -12.18 -11.22
CA HIS A 203 3.26 -10.89 -10.91
C HIS A 203 4.25 -9.73 -11.04
N GLY A 204 3.96 -8.74 -11.88
CA GLY A 204 4.84 -7.59 -12.08
C GLY A 204 5.16 -6.83 -10.80
N ARG A 205 4.17 -6.59 -9.93
CA ARG A 205 4.38 -5.90 -8.64
C ARG A 205 5.38 -6.62 -7.74
N ALA A 206 5.52 -7.95 -7.83
CA ALA A 206 6.54 -8.69 -7.09
C ALA A 206 7.96 -8.35 -7.56
N HIS A 207 8.16 -8.16 -8.87
CA HIS A 207 9.43 -7.70 -9.44
C HIS A 207 9.76 -6.26 -8.99
N TYR A 208 8.75 -5.38 -8.87
CA TYR A 208 8.97 -4.03 -8.33
C TYR A 208 9.36 -4.04 -6.84
N LEU A 209 8.74 -4.91 -6.04
CA LEU A 209 9.12 -5.10 -4.64
C LEU A 209 10.56 -5.62 -4.51
N ALA A 210 10.94 -6.61 -5.33
CA ALA A 210 12.31 -7.13 -5.37
C ALA A 210 13.31 -6.04 -5.77
N TYR A 211 12.96 -5.21 -6.76
CA TYR A 211 13.74 -4.03 -7.13
C TYR A 211 13.96 -3.08 -5.93
N LEU A 212 12.91 -2.71 -5.18
CA LEU A 212 13.06 -1.82 -4.01
C LEU A 212 13.97 -2.41 -2.93
N SER A 213 13.86 -3.73 -2.69
CA SER A 213 14.74 -4.45 -1.77
C SER A 213 16.20 -4.44 -2.25
N ASP A 214 16.43 -4.72 -3.53
CA ASP A 214 17.77 -4.76 -4.11
C ASP A 214 18.42 -3.36 -4.11
N VAL A 215 17.65 -2.29 -4.36
CA VAL A 215 18.10 -0.90 -4.22
C VAL A 215 18.58 -0.62 -2.80
N GLY A 216 17.80 -1.03 -1.79
CA GLY A 216 18.17 -0.87 -0.38
C GLY A 216 19.44 -1.65 0.01
N SER A 217 19.66 -2.81 -0.60
CA SER A 217 20.85 -3.64 -0.37
C SER A 217 22.11 -3.19 -1.14
N GLY A 218 21.96 -2.32 -2.15
CA GLY A 218 23.04 -1.85 -3.03
C GLY A 218 23.36 -2.75 -4.23
N GLU A 219 22.59 -3.82 -4.45
CA GLU A 219 22.77 -4.79 -5.55
C GLU A 219 22.23 -4.24 -6.89
N SER A 220 22.93 -3.26 -7.47
CA SER A 220 22.46 -2.50 -8.64
C SER A 220 22.16 -3.32 -9.90
N GLU A 221 22.93 -4.38 -10.17
CA GLU A 221 22.70 -5.25 -11.34
C GLU A 221 21.40 -6.05 -11.20
N ARG A 222 21.14 -6.60 -10.01
CA ARG A 222 19.90 -7.34 -9.71
C ARG A 222 18.69 -6.41 -9.73
N ALA A 223 18.81 -5.24 -9.10
CA ALA A 223 17.79 -4.20 -9.17
C ALA A 223 17.42 -3.86 -10.62
N SER A 224 18.42 -3.70 -11.50
CA SER A 224 18.17 -3.39 -12.92
C SER A 224 17.48 -4.53 -13.68
N ALA A 225 17.70 -5.78 -13.29
CA ALA A 225 17.08 -6.96 -13.91
C ALA A 225 15.63 -7.12 -13.44
N GLU A 226 15.37 -6.94 -12.14
CA GLU A 226 14.01 -6.98 -11.58
C GLU A 226 13.15 -5.82 -12.09
N LEU A 227 13.73 -4.62 -12.21
CA LEU A 227 13.03 -3.49 -12.80
C LEU A 227 12.59 -3.78 -14.24
N ARG A 228 13.46 -4.38 -15.06
CA ARG A 228 13.11 -4.79 -16.44
C ARG A 228 11.98 -5.81 -16.46
N ARG A 229 12.05 -6.84 -15.60
CA ARG A 229 10.98 -7.85 -15.47
C ARG A 229 9.64 -7.23 -15.04
N PHE A 230 9.65 -6.21 -14.19
CA PHE A 230 8.44 -5.46 -13.83
C PHE A 230 7.81 -4.79 -15.05
N PHE A 231 8.60 -4.05 -15.83
CA PHE A 231 8.09 -3.36 -17.02
C PHE A 231 7.71 -4.32 -18.16
N ASP A 232 8.38 -5.46 -18.29
CA ASP A 232 8.03 -6.49 -19.28
C ASP A 232 6.72 -7.22 -18.93
N SER A 233 6.36 -7.30 -17.64
CA SER A 233 5.16 -8.01 -17.16
C SER A 233 3.93 -7.12 -17.03
N ASP A 234 4.10 -5.81 -16.79
CA ASP A 234 2.98 -4.88 -16.72
C ASP A 234 2.65 -4.29 -18.09
N SER A 235 1.57 -4.79 -18.71
CA SER A 235 1.07 -4.31 -20.01
C SER A 235 0.65 -2.84 -20.00
N ARG A 236 0.47 -2.22 -18.82
CA ARG A 236 0.13 -0.80 -18.66
C ARG A 236 1.37 0.08 -18.48
N SER A 237 2.50 -0.53 -18.15
CA SER A 237 3.74 0.21 -17.90
C SER A 237 4.38 0.61 -19.24
N THR A 238 4.64 1.91 -19.39
CA THR A 238 5.16 2.46 -20.63
C THR A 238 6.70 2.46 -20.62
N HIS A 239 7.31 2.26 -21.79
CA HIS A 239 8.76 2.15 -21.94
C HIS A 239 9.51 3.37 -21.38
N GLN A 240 8.95 4.58 -21.53
CA GLN A 240 9.54 5.80 -20.97
C GLN A 240 9.65 5.78 -19.45
N ASN A 241 8.69 5.16 -18.75
CA ASN A 241 8.74 5.03 -17.29
C ASN A 241 9.85 4.06 -16.89
N ALA A 242 10.05 2.97 -17.63
CA ALA A 242 11.15 2.03 -17.40
C ALA A 242 12.52 2.74 -17.48
N LEU A 243 12.71 3.54 -18.51
CA LEU A 243 13.94 4.31 -18.71
C LEU A 243 14.14 5.37 -17.63
N LEU A 244 13.06 6.03 -17.19
CA LEU A 244 13.09 7.02 -16.11
C LEU A 244 13.48 6.39 -14.77
N HIS A 245 12.91 5.23 -14.41
CA HIS A 245 13.26 4.50 -13.18
C HIS A 245 14.70 3.95 -13.25
N LEU A 246 15.14 3.49 -14.41
CA LEU A 246 16.53 3.07 -14.62
C LEU A 246 17.51 4.24 -14.47
N ALA A 247 17.15 5.42 -14.98
CA ALA A 247 17.92 6.64 -14.78
C ALA A 247 18.06 7.01 -13.30
N ALA A 248 16.94 6.98 -12.56
CA ALA A 248 16.91 7.23 -11.13
C ALA A 248 17.84 6.29 -10.36
N LEU A 249 17.76 4.98 -10.63
CA LEU A 249 18.63 3.97 -10.03
C LEU A 249 20.10 4.27 -10.30
N ARG A 250 20.45 4.53 -11.57
CA ARG A 250 21.85 4.83 -11.96
C ARG A 250 22.35 6.12 -11.31
N ALA A 251 21.49 7.13 -11.14
CA ALA A 251 21.84 8.37 -10.46
C ALA A 251 22.14 8.11 -8.97
N GLN A 252 21.32 7.31 -8.28
CA GLN A 252 21.51 6.96 -6.88
C GLN A 252 22.80 6.18 -6.62
N VAL A 253 23.18 5.28 -7.53
CA VAL A 253 24.45 4.51 -7.47
C VAL A 253 25.67 5.36 -7.88
N GLY A 254 25.46 6.59 -8.35
CA GLY A 254 26.53 7.49 -8.78
C GLY A 254 27.01 7.30 -10.22
N MET A 255 26.35 6.45 -11.02
CA MET A 255 26.62 6.25 -12.45
C MET A 255 26.03 7.39 -13.30
N ARG A 256 26.57 8.61 -13.11
CA ARG A 256 26.04 9.85 -13.71
C ARG A 256 25.91 9.81 -15.23
N TYR A 257 26.90 9.26 -15.92
CA TYR A 257 26.88 9.15 -17.37
C TYR A 257 25.76 8.21 -17.86
N GLY A 258 25.64 7.03 -17.25
CA GLY A 258 24.58 6.08 -17.58
C GLY A 258 23.18 6.56 -17.22
N ALA A 259 23.05 7.38 -16.16
CA ALA A 259 21.80 8.02 -15.78
C ALA A 259 21.37 9.04 -16.85
N ARG A 260 22.28 9.88 -17.33
CA ARG A 260 22.01 10.86 -18.40
C ARG A 260 21.57 10.22 -19.70
N LEU A 261 22.23 9.15 -20.13
CA LEU A 261 21.83 8.44 -21.34
C LEU A 261 20.41 7.89 -21.22
N ALA A 262 20.07 7.31 -20.06
CA ALA A 262 18.73 6.82 -19.80
C ALA A 262 17.68 7.96 -19.73
N LEU A 263 18.01 9.11 -19.14
CA LEU A 263 17.13 10.29 -19.12
C LEU A 263 16.90 10.89 -20.50
N ALA A 264 17.95 10.95 -21.33
CA ALA A 264 17.84 11.47 -22.69
C ALA A 264 16.90 10.58 -23.52
N GLU A 265 17.05 9.26 -23.42
CA GLU A 265 16.17 8.30 -24.07
C GLU A 265 14.73 8.39 -23.53
N ALA A 266 14.56 8.42 -22.20
CA ALA A 266 13.24 8.59 -21.58
C ALA A 266 12.54 9.86 -22.06
N THR A 267 13.27 10.97 -22.15
CA THR A 267 12.75 12.26 -22.63
C THR A 267 12.38 12.20 -24.11
N HIS A 268 13.16 11.51 -24.93
CA HIS A 268 12.85 11.31 -26.34
C HIS A 268 11.53 10.54 -26.49
N VAL A 269 11.44 9.35 -25.88
CA VAL A 269 10.24 8.50 -25.94
C VAL A 269 9.02 9.22 -25.34
N ALA A 270 9.17 9.92 -24.23
CA ALA A 270 8.08 10.68 -23.61
C ALA A 270 7.61 11.87 -24.46
N ARG A 271 8.48 12.49 -25.27
CA ARG A 271 8.07 13.51 -26.25
C ARG A 271 7.28 12.89 -27.39
N ASP A 272 7.74 11.77 -27.91
CA ASP A 272 7.05 11.06 -28.99
C ASP A 272 5.65 10.61 -28.54
N SER A 273 5.52 10.16 -27.28
CA SER A 273 4.25 9.76 -26.70
C SER A 273 3.41 10.90 -26.09
N GLN A 274 3.90 12.15 -26.15
CA GLN A 274 3.26 13.32 -25.51
C GLN A 274 2.96 13.13 -24.00
N ASP A 275 3.83 12.40 -23.29
CA ASP A 275 3.69 12.10 -21.87
C ASP A 275 4.28 13.25 -21.02
N HIS A 276 3.46 14.28 -20.79
CA HIS A 276 3.87 15.45 -20.01
C HIS A 276 4.30 15.12 -18.56
N PRO A 277 3.61 14.24 -17.81
CA PRO A 277 4.07 13.80 -16.49
C PRO A 277 5.49 13.21 -16.53
N CYS A 278 5.76 12.25 -17.43
CA CYS A 278 7.09 11.63 -17.54
C CYS A 278 8.17 12.68 -17.85
N LEU A 279 7.87 13.64 -18.75
CA LEU A 279 8.79 14.75 -19.06
C LEU A 279 9.10 15.64 -17.86
N MET A 280 8.14 15.86 -16.96
CA MET A 280 8.38 16.64 -15.75
C MET A 280 9.26 15.88 -14.76
N TYR A 281 9.05 14.57 -14.58
CA TYR A 281 9.92 13.76 -13.74
C TYR A 281 11.34 13.64 -14.33
N ALA A 282 11.47 13.52 -15.65
CA ALA A 282 12.78 13.54 -16.31
C ALA A 282 13.53 14.86 -16.03
N GLN A 283 12.85 16.00 -16.18
CA GLN A 283 13.43 17.32 -15.86
C GLN A 283 13.77 17.48 -14.36
N CYS A 284 12.98 16.88 -13.48
CA CYS A 284 13.26 16.81 -12.04
C CYS A 284 14.59 16.10 -11.77
N TRP A 285 14.80 14.92 -12.37
CA TRP A 285 16.06 14.16 -12.26
C TRP A 285 17.25 14.87 -12.90
N GLU A 286 17.07 15.50 -14.06
CA GLU A 286 18.12 16.31 -14.68
C GLU A 286 18.56 17.47 -13.77
N THR A 287 17.60 18.17 -13.16
CA THR A 287 17.88 19.26 -12.22
C THR A 287 18.67 18.77 -11.01
N ARG A 288 18.30 17.60 -10.48
CA ARG A 288 19.03 16.97 -9.37
C ARG A 288 20.48 16.62 -9.76
N LEU A 289 20.72 16.07 -10.94
CA LEU A 289 22.07 15.79 -11.43
C LEU A 289 22.91 17.07 -11.57
N LEU A 290 22.31 18.18 -12.00
CA LEU A 290 23.00 19.48 -12.08
C LEU A 290 23.38 20.00 -10.68
N LEU A 291 22.51 19.81 -9.68
CA LEU A 291 22.81 20.13 -8.29
C LEU A 291 23.96 19.27 -7.75
N ASP A 292 23.96 17.97 -8.03
CA ASP A 292 25.01 17.03 -7.62
C ASP A 292 26.38 17.33 -8.27
N GLU A 293 26.36 17.94 -9.45
CA GLU A 293 27.54 18.45 -10.15
C GLU A 293 27.93 19.87 -9.74
N ARG A 294 27.18 20.48 -8.82
CA ARG A 294 27.38 21.86 -8.35
C ARG A 294 27.31 22.91 -9.47
N SER A 295 26.56 22.62 -10.52
CA SER A 295 26.32 23.55 -11.65
C SER A 295 25.21 24.54 -11.30
N ALA A 296 25.47 25.44 -10.35
CA ALA A 296 24.45 26.28 -9.71
C ALA A 296 23.57 27.09 -10.69
N ALA A 297 24.18 27.76 -11.67
CA ALA A 297 23.44 28.58 -12.63
C ALA A 297 22.50 27.75 -13.51
N ALA A 298 23.00 26.62 -14.04
CA ALA A 298 22.21 25.70 -14.86
C ALA A 298 21.10 25.03 -14.04
N ALA A 299 21.41 24.61 -12.81
CA ALA A 299 20.44 24.03 -11.89
C ALA A 299 19.32 25.03 -11.54
N HIS A 300 19.68 26.30 -11.27
CA HIS A 300 18.69 27.34 -10.96
C HIS A 300 17.76 27.62 -12.15
N GLN A 301 18.30 27.68 -13.37
CA GLN A 301 17.50 27.84 -14.59
C GLN A 301 16.56 26.65 -14.80
N ALA A 302 17.06 25.43 -14.67
CA ALA A 302 16.27 24.20 -14.84
C ALA A 302 15.17 24.07 -13.78
N ALA A 303 15.49 24.34 -12.51
CA ALA A 303 14.56 24.30 -11.39
C ALA A 303 13.46 25.36 -11.53
N SER A 304 13.81 26.60 -11.91
CA SER A 304 12.83 27.67 -12.13
C SER A 304 11.86 27.34 -13.27
N ALA A 305 12.37 26.78 -14.36
CA ALA A 305 11.53 26.30 -15.46
C ALA A 305 10.62 25.13 -15.04
N LEU A 306 11.13 24.23 -14.20
CA LEU A 306 10.37 23.10 -13.65
C LEU A 306 9.21 23.59 -12.78
N VAL A 307 9.46 24.55 -11.88
CA VAL A 307 8.44 25.18 -11.01
C VAL A 307 7.34 25.83 -11.86
N ALA A 308 7.71 26.64 -12.85
CA ALA A 308 6.73 27.30 -13.73
C ALA A 308 5.85 26.27 -14.47
N LYS A 309 6.45 25.21 -14.99
CA LYS A 309 5.74 24.12 -15.68
C LYS A 309 4.86 23.32 -14.72
N ALA A 310 5.34 23.02 -13.53
CA ALA A 310 4.59 22.27 -12.52
C ALA A 310 3.39 23.04 -11.99
N ALA A 311 3.52 24.35 -11.81
CA ALA A 311 2.40 25.22 -11.47
C ALA A 311 1.34 25.24 -12.57
N ALA A 312 1.75 25.33 -13.85
CA ALA A 312 0.82 25.34 -14.98
C ALA A 312 0.06 24.02 -15.16
N LEU A 313 0.70 22.88 -14.85
CA LEU A 313 0.12 21.54 -14.99
C LEU A 313 -0.52 21.01 -13.70
N GLY A 314 -0.45 21.76 -12.59
CA GLY A 314 -1.07 21.38 -11.31
C GLY A 314 -0.38 20.22 -10.58
N SER A 315 0.89 19.92 -10.88
CA SER A 315 1.64 18.86 -10.19
C SER A 315 2.19 19.36 -8.85
N ARG A 316 1.57 18.95 -7.75
CA ARG A 316 1.90 19.39 -6.39
C ARG A 316 3.30 18.95 -5.95
N ASP A 317 3.62 17.67 -6.13
CA ASP A 317 4.89 17.09 -5.68
C ASP A 317 6.09 17.70 -6.41
N ILE A 318 6.01 17.83 -7.73
CA ILE A 318 7.07 18.39 -8.57
C ILE A 318 7.23 19.89 -8.32
N LEU A 319 6.13 20.60 -8.04
CA LEU A 319 6.18 22.01 -7.66
C LEU A 319 6.93 22.21 -6.33
N ALA A 320 6.63 21.38 -5.33
CA ALA A 320 7.32 21.40 -4.04
C ALA A 320 8.81 21.05 -4.18
N ALA A 321 9.13 19.94 -4.86
CA ALA A 321 10.51 19.53 -5.11
C ALA A 321 11.31 20.57 -5.91
N GLY A 322 10.72 21.12 -6.98
CA GLY A 322 11.32 22.17 -7.79
C GLY A 322 11.65 23.43 -6.97
N SER A 323 10.77 23.81 -6.03
CA SER A 323 10.99 24.95 -5.14
C SER A 323 12.17 24.73 -4.19
N ILE A 324 12.33 23.51 -3.67
CA ILE A 324 13.51 23.11 -2.89
C ILE A 324 14.77 23.21 -3.76
N TYR A 325 14.73 22.73 -5.00
CA TYR A 325 15.87 22.78 -5.92
C TYR A 325 16.27 24.20 -6.32
N VAL A 326 15.31 25.12 -6.47
CA VAL A 326 15.58 26.55 -6.67
C VAL A 326 16.37 27.11 -5.48
N ALA A 327 15.92 26.84 -4.25
CA ALA A 327 16.60 27.28 -3.04
C ALA A 327 18.02 26.69 -2.92
N ASP A 328 18.16 25.39 -3.19
CA ASP A 328 19.46 24.71 -3.17
C ASP A 328 20.44 25.24 -4.21
N ALA A 329 19.96 25.57 -5.42
CA ALA A 329 20.77 26.16 -6.47
C ALA A 329 21.24 27.58 -6.11
N LEU A 330 20.37 28.39 -5.48
CA LEU A 330 20.73 29.73 -4.99
C LEU A 330 21.82 29.66 -3.90
N LEU A 331 21.68 28.72 -2.97
CA LEU A 331 22.69 28.46 -1.93
C LEU A 331 24.03 28.03 -2.55
N LEU A 332 24.02 27.09 -3.51
CA LEU A 332 25.23 26.67 -4.23
C LEU A 332 25.88 27.83 -4.99
N GLY A 333 25.07 28.72 -5.56
CA GLY A 333 25.52 29.89 -6.31
C GLY A 333 26.05 31.03 -5.45
N GLY A 334 25.97 30.94 -4.11
CA GLY A 334 26.42 32.00 -3.20
C GLY A 334 25.50 33.21 -3.17
N ALA A 335 24.19 33.02 -3.37
CA ALA A 335 23.21 34.10 -3.30
C ALA A 335 23.24 34.84 -1.96
N GLY A 336 22.75 36.07 -1.94
CA GLY A 336 22.65 36.86 -0.70
C GLY A 336 21.72 36.20 0.32
N PRO A 337 21.90 36.47 1.63
CA PRO A 337 21.16 35.82 2.70
C PRO A 337 19.64 36.01 2.58
N GLN A 338 19.20 37.20 2.14
CA GLN A 338 17.78 37.50 1.94
C GLN A 338 17.17 36.58 0.88
N GLN A 339 17.76 36.52 -0.31
CA GLN A 339 17.24 35.72 -1.43
C GLN A 339 17.24 34.22 -1.12
N ALA A 340 18.30 33.73 -0.48
CA ALA A 340 18.42 32.32 -0.12
C ALA A 340 17.40 31.92 0.96
N LEU A 341 17.25 32.71 2.03
CA LEU A 341 16.31 32.40 3.11
C LEU A 341 14.85 32.57 2.68
N GLU A 342 14.53 33.58 1.87
CA GLU A 342 13.19 33.74 1.28
C GLU A 342 12.80 32.51 0.45
N ALA A 343 13.72 31.99 -0.38
CA ALA A 343 13.48 30.80 -1.19
C ALA A 343 13.26 29.54 -0.33
N VAL A 344 14.04 29.34 0.74
CA VAL A 344 13.85 28.21 1.67
C VAL A 344 12.52 28.31 2.42
N VAL A 345 12.15 29.50 2.90
CA VAL A 345 10.87 29.73 3.58
C VAL A 345 9.69 29.50 2.65
N ALA A 346 9.77 29.99 1.40
CA ALA A 346 8.74 29.76 0.39
C ALA A 346 8.59 28.26 0.07
N ALA A 347 9.70 27.55 -0.14
CA ALA A 347 9.68 26.10 -0.36
C ALA A 347 9.06 25.35 0.84
N ARG A 348 9.39 25.75 2.07
CA ARG A 348 8.82 25.15 3.29
C ARG A 348 7.32 25.38 3.41
N ALA A 349 6.86 26.62 3.19
CA ALA A 349 5.44 26.94 3.24
C ALA A 349 4.66 26.06 2.24
N LEU A 350 5.18 25.95 1.02
CA LEU A 350 4.59 25.14 -0.04
C LEU A 350 4.52 23.64 0.30
N VAL A 351 5.59 23.05 0.87
CA VAL A 351 5.59 21.65 1.29
C VAL A 351 4.49 21.38 2.33
N VAL A 352 4.29 22.29 3.27
CA VAL A 352 3.25 22.18 4.31
C VAL A 352 1.85 22.36 3.72
N GLU A 353 1.64 23.38 2.90
CA GLU A 353 0.34 23.67 2.27
C GLU A 353 -0.13 22.54 1.35
N LEU A 354 0.81 21.90 0.63
CA LEU A 354 0.51 20.81 -0.28
C LEU A 354 0.50 19.43 0.40
N GLY A 355 0.94 19.33 1.66
CA GLY A 355 0.98 18.07 2.41
C GLY A 355 2.03 17.06 1.92
N VAL A 356 3.11 17.53 1.28
CA VAL A 356 4.12 16.67 0.63
C VAL A 356 5.21 16.24 1.61
N LEU A 357 4.83 15.41 2.59
CA LEU A 357 5.69 15.08 3.74
C LEU A 357 6.94 14.27 3.38
N HIS A 358 6.93 13.51 2.29
CA HIS A 358 8.08 12.70 1.87
C HIS A 358 9.30 13.54 1.46
N LEU A 359 9.12 14.83 1.15
CA LEU A 359 10.21 15.77 0.84
C LEU A 359 10.79 16.48 2.07
N SER A 360 10.31 16.13 3.27
CA SER A 360 10.73 16.83 4.50
C SER A 360 12.24 16.72 4.73
N SER A 361 12.84 15.55 4.51
CA SER A 361 14.28 15.34 4.68
C SER A 361 15.10 16.25 3.75
N ASP A 362 14.76 16.32 2.47
CA ASP A 362 15.42 17.20 1.50
C ASP A 362 15.29 18.68 1.88
N LEU A 363 14.11 19.09 2.37
CA LEU A 363 13.87 20.44 2.88
C LEU A 363 14.72 20.75 4.13
N TRP A 364 14.86 19.80 5.05
CA TRP A 364 15.71 19.95 6.24
C TRP A 364 17.18 20.06 5.86
N ARG A 365 17.66 19.29 4.87
CA ARG A 365 19.03 19.42 4.32
C ARG A 365 19.27 20.78 3.70
N CYS A 366 18.33 21.25 2.88
CA CYS A 366 18.39 22.58 2.26
C CYS A 366 18.44 23.68 3.34
N SER A 367 17.59 23.57 4.36
CA SER A 367 17.56 24.51 5.49
C SER A 367 18.86 24.49 6.31
N ALA A 368 19.42 23.31 6.58
CA ALA A 368 20.69 23.16 7.29
C ALA A 368 21.84 23.86 6.53
N ARG A 369 21.87 23.71 5.19
CA ARG A 369 22.84 24.40 4.33
C ARG A 369 22.68 25.92 4.38
N ALA A 370 21.44 26.43 4.34
CA ALA A 370 21.18 27.86 4.45
C ALA A 370 21.70 28.45 5.76
N TRP A 371 21.43 27.78 6.89
CA TRP A 371 21.93 28.19 8.21
C TRP A 371 23.44 28.06 8.35
N ALA A 372 24.06 27.06 7.72
CA ALA A 372 25.52 26.91 7.72
C ALA A 372 26.23 28.05 6.97
N GLN A 373 25.61 28.56 5.89
CA GLN A 373 26.19 29.60 5.04
C GLN A 373 25.91 31.02 5.55
N HIS A 374 24.71 31.28 6.08
CA HIS A 374 24.26 32.64 6.40
C HIS A 374 23.90 32.86 7.88
N GLY A 375 23.99 31.84 8.74
CA GLY A 375 23.62 31.95 10.14
C GLY A 375 24.53 31.18 11.08
N GLY A 376 23.94 30.50 12.07
CA GLY A 376 24.66 29.84 13.15
C GLY A 376 24.86 28.34 12.93
N LYS A 377 26.09 27.85 13.13
CA LYS A 377 26.44 26.41 13.05
C LYS A 377 25.53 25.52 13.89
N ARG A 378 25.15 25.96 15.09
CA ARG A 378 24.25 25.21 15.99
C ARG A 378 22.85 25.03 15.42
N VAL A 379 22.34 26.00 14.67
CA VAL A 379 21.03 25.89 14.01
C VAL A 379 21.12 24.98 12.79
N ALA A 380 22.23 25.07 12.05
CA ALA A 380 22.51 24.14 10.95
C ALA A 380 22.58 22.68 11.43
N GLU A 381 23.25 22.42 12.56
CA GLU A 381 23.32 21.08 13.18
C GLU A 381 21.93 20.56 13.58
N LEU A 382 21.09 21.39 14.22
CA LEU A 382 19.73 21.00 14.60
C LEU A 382 18.87 20.64 13.38
N HIS A 383 18.94 21.43 12.31
CA HIS A 383 18.25 21.11 11.06
C HIS A 383 18.83 19.85 10.38
N GLY A 384 20.15 19.63 10.49
CA GLY A 384 20.80 18.43 9.97
C GLY A 384 20.41 17.15 10.72
N MET A 385 20.04 17.24 12.00
CA MET A 385 19.52 16.10 12.77
C MET A 385 18.09 15.70 12.39
N MET A 386 17.34 16.60 11.75
CA MET A 386 15.96 16.36 11.31
C MET A 386 15.86 15.87 9.85
N ALA A 387 17.00 15.84 9.14
CA ALA A 387 17.17 15.46 7.75
C ALA A 387 17.58 13.99 7.57
#